data_AF-A0A6J0I738-F1
#
_entry.id   AF-A0A6J0I738-F1
#
_cell.length_a   1.000
_cell.length_b   1.000
_cell.length_c   1.000
_cell.angle_alpha   90.00
_cell.angle_beta   90.00
_cell.angle_gamma   90.00
#
_symmetry.space_group_name_H-M   'P 1'
#
loop_
_entity.id
_entity.type
_entity.pdbx_description
1 polymer ?
#
loop_
_entity_poly.entity_id
_entity_poly.type
_entity_poly.pdbx_seq_one_letter_code
_entity_poly.pdbx_strand_id
1 'polypeptide(L)'
;MAGLPLLLPRGAGRALVAGRALLAALRPCPRRGCGEAAALRAMGFSQEQARRLQGLQPRLGPERREAVAAQLLLLGLSAEAALALLEQSPELLRLPTEQLRERAEELRRLGLDGGRLERALSRCPQLFAVPRKRLAAAVRLLRERCLFTAEQLREVLGTCPAVLLEEPCSLHHHFQYAYFRMGVRQKEMVKARLFQMPFAELRNRHIFLERRGLYETPHKGQIQTNNPKLKDILQLSEKDFLASLACSTLEEYEVFKKLLAREEAEEGKEEEVDALYADEDDELYSERSKTAPE
;
A
#
# COMPACT_ATOMS: atom_id res chain seq x y z
N MET A 1 -6.31 -48.40 36.21
CA MET A 1 -5.86 -48.52 34.81
C MET A 1 -5.79 -47.10 34.26
N ALA A 2 -4.62 -46.44 34.37
CA ALA A 2 -3.73 -46.15 33.23
C ALA A 2 -4.50 -45.42 32.09
N GLY A 3 -4.33 -44.13 31.77
CA GLY A 3 -3.14 -43.28 31.82
C GLY A 3 -2.36 -43.38 30.51
N LEU A 4 -2.56 -42.43 29.57
CA LEU A 4 -1.54 -41.85 28.68
C LEU A 4 -2.14 -40.81 27.69
N PRO A 5 -1.51 -39.63 27.52
CA PRO A 5 -1.90 -38.58 26.57
C PRO A 5 -0.97 -38.55 25.32
N LEU A 6 -1.45 -37.99 24.21
CA LEU A 6 -0.66 -37.64 23.01
C LEU A 6 -0.88 -36.15 22.71
N LEU A 7 0.05 -35.26 23.08
CA LEU A 7 1.26 -34.84 22.34
C LEU A 7 0.97 -33.67 21.37
N LEU A 8 1.07 -32.45 21.90
CA LEU A 8 1.29 -31.21 21.15
C LEU A 8 2.76 -31.11 20.70
N PRO A 9 3.06 -30.67 19.47
CA PRO A 9 4.44 -30.44 19.06
C PRO A 9 4.98 -29.17 19.74
N ARG A 10 5.85 -29.37 20.71
CA ARG A 10 6.78 -28.35 21.23
C ARG A 10 7.84 -28.07 20.16
N GLY A 11 7.82 -26.88 19.56
CA GLY A 11 8.85 -26.58 18.56
C GLY A 11 8.88 -25.16 18.01
N ALA A 12 8.75 -24.12 18.83
CA ALA A 12 8.97 -22.73 18.37
C ALA A 12 9.74 -21.82 19.36
N GLY A 13 10.11 -22.33 20.55
CA GLY A 13 10.72 -21.50 21.60
C GLY A 13 12.24 -21.46 21.63
N ARG A 14 12.95 -22.29 20.85
CA ARG A 14 14.43 -22.45 20.97
C ARG A 14 15.26 -21.63 19.98
N ALA A 15 14.68 -21.13 18.89
CA ALA A 15 15.41 -20.33 17.92
C ALA A 15 15.70 -18.90 18.41
N LEU A 16 14.83 -18.34 19.26
CA LEU A 16 14.91 -16.93 19.68
C LEU A 16 16.04 -16.65 20.69
N VAL A 17 16.44 -17.67 21.48
CA VAL A 17 17.49 -17.53 22.50
C VAL A 17 18.89 -17.71 21.91
N ALA A 18 19.01 -18.49 20.83
CA ALA A 18 20.29 -18.75 20.16
C ALA A 18 20.89 -17.50 19.49
N GLY A 19 20.05 -16.60 18.96
CA GLY A 19 20.51 -15.39 18.26
C GLY A 19 21.25 -14.39 19.15
N ARG A 20 20.86 -14.26 20.43
CA ARG A 20 21.54 -13.37 21.39
C ARG A 20 22.86 -13.92 21.90
N ALA A 21 23.01 -15.25 21.95
CA ALA A 21 24.21 -15.90 22.48
C ALA A 21 25.34 -16.03 21.43
N LEU A 22 25.02 -16.03 20.13
CA LEU A 22 26.02 -16.22 19.07
C LEU A 22 26.94 -15.01 18.83
N LEU A 23 26.51 -13.80 19.18
CA LEU A 23 27.33 -12.58 19.04
C LEU A 23 28.52 -12.53 20.02
N ALA A 24 28.48 -13.27 21.13
CA ALA A 24 29.52 -13.24 22.16
C ALA A 24 30.68 -14.22 21.91
N ALA A 25 30.62 -15.07 20.86
CA ALA A 25 31.56 -16.19 20.67
C ALA A 25 32.43 -16.12 19.40
N LEU A 26 32.56 -14.94 18.77
CA LEU A 26 33.37 -14.79 17.56
C LEU A 26 34.83 -14.47 17.92
N ARG A 27 35.69 -15.50 17.88
CA ARG A 27 37.15 -15.33 17.84
C ARG A 27 37.58 -14.75 16.48
N PRO A 28 38.53 -13.79 16.42
CA PRO A 28 38.99 -13.24 15.14
C PRO A 28 39.82 -14.29 14.36
N CYS A 29 39.38 -14.63 13.14
CA CYS A 29 40.17 -15.44 12.21
C CYS A 29 41.20 -14.55 11.46
N PRO A 30 42.46 -14.98 11.29
CA PRO A 30 43.55 -14.11 10.81
C PRO A 30 43.67 -14.00 9.28
N ARG A 31 42.68 -14.43 8.48
CA ARG A 31 42.71 -14.32 7.02
C ARG A 31 41.94 -13.09 6.54
N ARG A 32 42.68 -12.12 5.97
CA ARG A 32 42.15 -10.92 5.30
C ARG A 32 41.05 -11.33 4.31
N GLY A 33 39.81 -10.92 4.57
CA GLY A 33 38.62 -11.20 3.73
C GLY A 33 37.73 -12.40 4.12
N CYS A 34 38.14 -13.29 5.03
CA CYS A 34 37.27 -14.40 5.49
C CYS A 34 36.31 -14.00 6.63
N GLY A 35 36.69 -12.99 7.42
CA GLY A 35 35.93 -12.51 8.59
C GLY A 35 34.79 -11.56 8.25
N GLU A 36 34.88 -10.82 7.15
CA GLU A 36 33.97 -9.71 6.87
C GLU A 36 32.51 -10.17 6.71
N ALA A 37 32.27 -11.38 6.19
CA ALA A 37 30.94 -11.95 5.96
C ALA A 37 30.53 -13.06 6.95
N ALA A 38 31.31 -13.30 8.01
CA ALA A 38 31.07 -14.43 8.91
C ALA A 38 29.73 -14.29 9.66
N ALA A 39 29.40 -13.08 10.12
CA ALA A 39 28.15 -12.82 10.83
C ALA A 39 26.92 -13.00 9.92
N LEU A 40 26.96 -12.46 8.69
CA LEU A 40 25.89 -12.65 7.70
C LEU A 40 25.65 -14.13 7.41
N ARG A 41 26.71 -14.93 7.23
CA ARG A 41 26.58 -16.38 7.04
C ARG A 41 25.97 -17.09 8.25
N ALA A 42 26.36 -16.69 9.46
CA ALA A 42 25.79 -17.24 10.68
C ALA A 42 24.29 -16.94 10.83
N MET A 43 23.81 -15.86 10.22
CA MET A 43 22.39 -15.50 10.16
C MET A 43 21.60 -16.23 9.05
N GLY A 44 22.27 -17.03 8.21
CA GLY A 44 21.63 -17.81 7.15
C GLY A 44 21.73 -17.21 5.74
N PHE A 45 22.53 -16.16 5.54
CA PHE A 45 22.83 -15.65 4.20
C PHE A 45 23.87 -16.54 3.49
N SER A 46 23.70 -16.78 2.19
CA SER A 46 24.70 -17.43 1.35
C SER A 46 25.96 -16.56 1.21
N GLN A 47 27.07 -17.16 0.78
CA GLN A 47 28.31 -16.43 0.55
C GLN A 47 28.14 -15.30 -0.48
N GLU A 48 27.32 -15.52 -1.51
CA GLU A 48 27.02 -14.53 -2.54
C GLU A 48 26.12 -13.41 -2.02
N GLN A 49 25.05 -13.78 -1.30
CA GLN A 49 24.15 -12.81 -0.65
C GLN A 49 24.91 -11.91 0.32
N ALA A 50 25.79 -12.48 1.14
CA ALA A 50 26.60 -11.72 2.08
C ALA A 50 27.55 -10.73 1.39
N ARG A 51 28.18 -11.14 0.28
CA ARG A 51 29.03 -10.24 -0.54
C ARG A 51 28.22 -9.11 -1.15
N ARG A 52 27.04 -9.41 -1.72
CA ARG A 52 26.13 -8.40 -2.29
C ARG A 52 25.70 -7.39 -1.24
N LEU A 53 25.24 -7.87 -0.08
CA LEU A 53 24.84 -7.03 1.05
C LEU A 53 26.00 -6.12 1.50
N GLN A 54 27.22 -6.64 1.49
CA GLN A 54 28.40 -5.83 1.80
C GLN A 54 28.74 -4.80 0.73
N GLY A 55 28.39 -5.03 -0.53
CA GLY A 55 28.53 -4.02 -1.58
C GLY A 55 27.57 -2.84 -1.42
N LEU A 56 26.49 -2.98 -0.64
CA LEU A 56 25.50 -1.92 -0.45
C LEU A 56 26.03 -0.82 0.47
N GLN A 57 25.95 0.42 0.00
CA GLN A 57 26.40 1.62 0.72
C GLN A 57 27.77 1.43 1.42
N PRO A 58 28.88 1.29 0.66
CA PRO A 58 30.20 0.98 1.22
C PRO A 58 30.71 1.97 2.28
N ARG A 59 30.17 3.20 2.28
CA ARG A 59 30.46 4.24 3.27
C ARG A 59 29.95 3.90 4.67
N LEU A 60 28.97 3.01 4.81
CA LEU A 60 28.46 2.53 6.09
C LEU A 60 29.32 1.36 6.58
N GLY A 61 29.59 1.31 7.89
CA GLY A 61 30.32 0.19 8.49
C GLY A 61 29.61 -1.17 8.30
N PRO A 62 30.36 -2.29 8.22
CA PRO A 62 29.79 -3.64 8.05
C PRO A 62 28.84 -4.01 9.19
N GLU A 63 29.15 -3.62 10.42
CA GLU A 63 28.31 -3.85 11.61
C GLU A 63 26.90 -3.27 11.46
N ARG A 64 26.78 -2.09 10.82
CA ARG A 64 25.47 -1.47 10.58
C ARG A 64 24.63 -2.29 9.60
N ARG A 65 25.26 -2.75 8.53
CA ARG A 65 24.61 -3.60 7.51
C ARG A 65 24.14 -4.91 8.12
N GLU A 66 24.98 -5.51 8.95
CA GLU A 66 24.67 -6.74 9.70
C GLU A 66 23.53 -6.52 10.70
N ALA A 67 23.54 -5.43 11.46
CA ALA A 67 22.49 -5.13 12.43
C ALA A 67 21.13 -4.92 11.76
N VAL A 68 21.08 -4.21 10.62
CA VAL A 68 19.85 -4.03 9.85
C VAL A 68 19.38 -5.36 9.25
N ALA A 69 20.28 -6.15 8.69
CA ALA A 69 19.95 -7.48 8.17
C ALA A 69 19.39 -8.40 9.26
N ALA A 70 20.05 -8.45 10.43
CA ALA A 70 19.58 -9.19 11.60
C ALA A 70 18.18 -8.74 12.02
N GLN A 71 17.94 -7.42 12.05
CA GLN A 71 16.65 -6.86 12.40
C GLN A 71 15.56 -7.28 11.40
N LEU A 72 15.83 -7.25 10.10
CA LEU A 72 14.87 -7.69 9.08
C LEU A 72 14.54 -9.19 9.20
N LEU A 73 15.53 -10.03 9.51
CA LEU A 73 15.29 -11.46 9.78
C LEU A 73 14.44 -11.67 11.04
N LEU A 74 14.70 -10.93 12.13
CA LEU A 74 13.87 -10.95 13.34
C LEU A 74 12.44 -10.44 13.07
N LEU A 75 12.26 -9.65 12.01
CA LEU A 75 10.95 -9.23 11.54
C LEU A 75 10.20 -10.31 10.74
N GLY A 76 10.85 -11.45 10.50
CA GLY A 76 10.26 -12.60 9.83
C GLY A 76 10.44 -12.60 8.32
N LEU A 77 11.30 -11.74 7.78
CA LEU A 77 11.69 -11.77 6.37
C LEU A 77 12.69 -12.91 6.17
N SER A 78 12.61 -13.57 5.01
CA SER A 78 13.68 -14.47 4.57
C SER A 78 14.98 -13.71 4.26
N ALA A 79 16.12 -14.39 4.29
CA ALA A 79 17.41 -13.78 3.92
C ALA A 79 17.39 -13.20 2.49
N GLU A 80 16.74 -13.90 1.56
CA GLU A 80 16.55 -13.43 0.18
C GLU A 80 15.69 -12.16 0.13
N ALA A 81 14.54 -12.15 0.83
CA ALA A 81 13.67 -10.99 0.84
C ALA A 81 14.30 -9.78 1.55
N ALA A 82 15.06 -10.01 2.61
CA ALA A 82 15.81 -8.96 3.30
C ALA A 82 16.88 -8.35 2.38
N LEU A 83 17.63 -9.18 1.64
CA LEU A 83 18.60 -8.69 0.67
C LEU A 83 17.91 -7.91 -0.45
N ALA A 84 16.88 -8.48 -1.08
CA ALA A 84 16.15 -7.83 -2.17
C ALA A 84 15.57 -6.48 -1.74
N LEU A 85 15.02 -6.39 -0.52
CA LEU A 85 14.51 -5.16 0.06
C LEU A 85 15.61 -4.09 0.23
N LEU A 86 16.78 -4.48 0.71
CA LEU A 86 17.92 -3.57 0.91
C LEU A 86 18.56 -3.13 -0.42
N GLU A 87 18.51 -3.97 -1.44
CA GLU A 87 18.97 -3.62 -2.79
C GLU A 87 18.01 -2.63 -3.47
N GLN A 88 16.70 -2.82 -3.30
CA GLN A 88 15.66 -1.90 -3.80
C GLN A 88 15.69 -0.55 -3.08
N SER A 89 15.93 -0.58 -1.76
CA SER A 89 15.89 0.58 -0.88
C SER A 89 17.11 0.62 0.05
N PRO A 90 18.29 0.99 -0.47
CA PRO A 90 19.52 1.03 0.33
C PRO A 90 19.48 2.09 1.43
N GLU A 91 18.61 3.10 1.34
CA GLU A 91 18.35 4.10 2.38
C GLU A 91 17.90 3.49 3.71
N LEU A 92 17.30 2.28 3.70
CA LEU A 92 16.90 1.57 4.93
C LEU A 92 18.09 1.28 5.84
N LEU A 93 19.30 1.13 5.29
CA LEU A 93 20.53 0.92 6.08
C LEU A 93 20.84 2.11 7.00
N ARG A 94 20.34 3.30 6.67
CA ARG A 94 20.52 4.53 7.47
C ARG A 94 19.49 4.66 8.59
N LEU A 95 18.37 3.95 8.52
CA LEU A 95 17.32 4.01 9.54
C LEU A 95 17.75 3.26 10.81
N PRO A 96 17.48 3.80 12.01
CA PRO A 96 17.70 3.10 13.27
C PRO A 96 16.99 1.73 13.28
N THR A 97 17.64 0.70 13.82
CA THR A 97 17.06 -0.66 13.91
C THR A 97 15.78 -0.68 14.74
N GLU A 98 15.70 0.15 15.78
CA GLU A 98 14.47 0.31 16.57
C GLU A 98 13.32 0.87 15.73
N GLN A 99 13.57 1.84 14.84
CA GLN A 99 12.53 2.37 13.95
C GLN A 99 12.00 1.29 12.99
N LEU A 100 12.90 0.46 12.43
CA LEU A 100 12.50 -0.68 11.60
C LEU A 100 11.64 -1.66 12.39
N ARG A 101 12.05 -1.96 13.62
CA ARG A 101 11.34 -2.87 14.51
C ARG A 101 9.95 -2.36 14.86
N GLU A 102 9.86 -1.15 15.40
CA GLU A 102 8.60 -0.52 15.82
C GLU A 102 7.62 -0.42 14.65
N ARG A 103 8.11 -0.06 13.46
CA ARG A 103 7.27 0.01 12.26
C ARG A 103 6.69 -1.34 11.90
N ALA A 104 7.51 -2.39 11.88
CA ALA A 104 7.02 -3.71 11.54
C ALA A 104 6.05 -4.26 12.61
N GLU A 105 6.25 -3.95 13.89
CA GLU A 105 5.27 -4.26 14.93
C GLU A 105 3.93 -3.52 14.73
N GLU A 106 3.97 -2.25 14.29
CA GLU A 106 2.77 -1.51 13.91
C GLU A 106 2.06 -2.13 12.71
N LEU A 107 2.79 -2.51 11.65
CA LEU A 107 2.22 -3.19 10.48
C LEU A 107 1.62 -4.56 10.86
N ARG A 108 2.25 -5.31 11.76
CA ARG A 108 1.70 -6.56 12.30
C ARG A 108 0.39 -6.34 13.07
N ARG A 109 0.27 -5.26 13.85
CA ARG A 109 -1.00 -4.89 14.51
C ARG A 109 -2.12 -4.57 13.50
N LEU A 110 -1.78 -4.24 12.27
CA LEU A 110 -2.73 -4.06 11.16
C LEU A 110 -3.03 -5.36 10.39
N GLY A 111 -2.49 -6.50 10.83
CA GLY A 111 -2.67 -7.80 10.18
C GLY A 111 -1.70 -8.06 9.01
N LEU A 112 -0.60 -7.31 8.93
CA LEU A 112 0.52 -7.59 8.02
C LEU A 112 1.58 -8.38 8.77
N ASP A 113 1.44 -9.69 8.80
CA ASP A 113 2.35 -10.62 9.44
C ASP A 113 2.87 -11.70 8.47
N GLY A 114 3.97 -12.36 8.85
CA GLY A 114 4.62 -13.41 8.07
C GLY A 114 4.86 -13.00 6.61
N GLY A 115 4.51 -13.89 5.67
CA GLY A 115 4.69 -13.64 4.24
C GLY A 115 3.87 -12.47 3.68
N ARG A 116 2.81 -12.00 4.36
CA ARG A 116 2.07 -10.81 3.92
C ARG A 116 2.86 -9.54 4.19
N LEU A 117 3.54 -9.47 5.34
CA LEU A 117 4.48 -8.40 5.65
C LEU A 117 5.62 -8.36 4.64
N GLU A 118 6.22 -9.52 4.34
CA GLU A 118 7.31 -9.63 3.36
C GLU A 118 6.88 -9.10 1.98
N ARG A 119 5.71 -9.52 1.47
CA ARG A 119 5.17 -9.04 0.19
C ARG A 119 4.80 -7.56 0.20
N ALA A 120 4.31 -7.04 1.32
CA ALA A 120 3.96 -5.63 1.44
C ALA A 120 5.22 -4.76 1.39
N LEU A 121 6.27 -5.15 2.13
CA LEU A 121 7.53 -4.43 2.18
C LEU A 121 8.32 -4.53 0.88
N SER A 122 8.29 -5.67 0.18
CA SER A 122 8.96 -5.80 -1.12
C SER A 122 8.31 -4.97 -2.22
N ARG A 123 7.04 -4.60 -2.08
CA ARG A 123 6.36 -3.69 -3.01
C ARG A 123 6.44 -2.24 -2.58
N CYS A 124 6.59 -1.99 -1.28
CA CYS A 124 6.45 -0.67 -0.68
C CYS A 124 7.45 -0.50 0.49
N PRO A 125 8.76 -0.45 0.20
CA PRO A 125 9.79 -0.24 1.22
C PRO A 125 9.64 1.11 1.95
N GLN A 126 9.00 2.08 1.30
CA GLN A 126 8.77 3.42 1.85
C GLN A 126 7.92 3.39 3.12
N LEU A 127 7.20 2.30 3.41
CA LEU A 127 6.46 2.12 4.66
C LEU A 127 7.31 2.33 5.93
N PHE A 128 8.63 2.09 5.85
CA PHE A 128 9.55 2.38 6.96
C PHE A 128 9.76 3.88 7.24
N ALA A 129 9.58 4.72 6.24
CA ALA A 129 9.79 6.17 6.31
C ALA A 129 8.50 6.96 6.60
N VAL A 130 7.32 6.36 6.43
CA VAL A 130 6.03 7.05 6.59
C VAL A 130 5.84 7.53 8.04
N PRO A 131 5.46 8.80 8.30
CA PRO A 131 5.14 9.25 9.65
C PRO A 131 3.99 8.44 10.27
N ARG A 132 4.11 8.03 11.54
CA ARG A 132 3.07 7.25 12.27
C ARG A 132 1.68 7.90 12.18
N LYS A 133 1.61 9.23 12.31
CA LYS A 133 0.35 9.98 12.21
C LYS A 133 -0.34 9.80 10.86
N ARG A 134 0.42 9.78 9.75
CA ARG A 134 -0.12 9.60 8.39
C ARG A 134 -0.65 8.19 8.20
N LEU A 135 0.10 7.20 8.64
CA LEU A 135 -0.31 5.79 8.59
C LEU A 135 -1.59 5.56 9.41
N ALA A 136 -1.67 6.10 10.62
CA ALA A 136 -2.86 6.06 11.45
C ALA A 136 -4.07 6.76 10.80
N ALA A 137 -3.85 7.92 10.16
CA ALA A 137 -4.91 8.64 9.47
C ALA A 137 -5.49 7.84 8.28
N ALA A 138 -4.64 7.22 7.46
CA ALA A 138 -5.07 6.37 6.35
C ALA A 138 -5.87 5.14 6.85
N VAL A 139 -5.38 4.47 7.90
CA VAL A 139 -6.09 3.34 8.52
C VAL A 139 -7.45 3.78 9.09
N ARG A 140 -7.48 4.92 9.77
CA ARG A 140 -8.72 5.49 10.33
C ARG A 140 -9.73 5.79 9.23
N LEU A 141 -9.28 6.42 8.14
CA LEU A 141 -10.11 6.75 6.99
C LEU A 141 -10.73 5.49 6.37
N LEU A 142 -9.93 4.45 6.12
CA LEU A 142 -10.41 3.20 5.54
C LEU A 142 -11.43 2.48 6.44
N ARG A 143 -11.28 2.57 7.77
CA ARG A 143 -12.22 1.95 8.73
C ARG A 143 -13.50 2.76 8.92
N GLU A 144 -13.36 4.05 9.19
CA GLU A 144 -14.45 4.89 9.69
C GLU A 144 -15.23 5.57 8.56
N ARG A 145 -14.55 5.96 7.47
CA ARG A 145 -15.20 6.64 6.34
C ARG A 145 -15.51 5.68 5.19
N CYS A 146 -14.59 4.76 4.88
CA CYS A 146 -14.83 3.76 3.83
C CYS A 146 -15.56 2.50 4.32
N LEU A 147 -15.70 2.35 5.65
CA LEU A 147 -16.43 1.25 6.30
C LEU A 147 -15.91 -0.14 5.93
N PHE A 148 -14.60 -0.29 5.71
CA PHE A 148 -14.00 -1.61 5.53
C PHE A 148 -13.95 -2.37 6.86
N THR A 149 -14.33 -3.65 6.83
CA THR A 149 -14.15 -4.54 7.98
C THR A 149 -12.67 -4.76 8.28
N ALA A 150 -12.34 -5.23 9.50
CA ALA A 150 -10.96 -5.54 9.86
C ALA A 150 -10.30 -6.55 8.90
N GLU A 151 -11.07 -7.53 8.42
CA GLU A 151 -10.60 -8.51 7.44
C GLU A 151 -10.38 -7.90 6.05
N GLN A 152 -11.32 -7.08 5.57
CA GLN A 152 -11.19 -6.37 4.29
C GLN A 152 -10.00 -5.42 4.30
N LEU A 153 -9.82 -4.68 5.40
CA LEU A 153 -8.68 -3.80 5.57
C LEU A 153 -7.36 -4.57 5.53
N ARG A 154 -7.26 -5.69 6.25
CA ARG A 154 -6.08 -6.56 6.21
C ARG A 154 -5.76 -7.02 4.77
N GLU A 155 -6.79 -7.33 3.99
CA GLU A 155 -6.62 -7.72 2.60
C GLU A 155 -6.18 -6.56 1.70
N VAL A 156 -6.78 -5.38 1.86
CA VAL A 156 -6.37 -4.14 1.17
C VAL A 156 -4.92 -3.81 1.47
N LEU A 157 -4.52 -3.78 2.74
CA LEU A 157 -3.15 -3.44 3.12
C LEU A 157 -2.11 -4.46 2.62
N GLY A 158 -2.48 -5.74 2.56
CA GLY A 158 -1.57 -6.79 2.08
C GLY A 158 -1.45 -6.85 0.55
N THR A 159 -2.46 -6.38 -0.17
CA THR A 159 -2.45 -6.36 -1.65
C THR A 159 -1.97 -5.02 -2.19
N CYS A 160 -2.38 -3.92 -1.55
CA CYS A 160 -2.20 -2.54 -1.97
C CYS A 160 -1.53 -1.73 -0.83
N PRO A 161 -0.29 -2.04 -0.40
CA PRO A 161 0.35 -1.34 0.71
C PRO A 161 0.55 0.17 0.46
N ALA A 162 0.59 0.58 -0.81
CA ALA A 162 0.73 1.97 -1.23
C ALA A 162 -0.41 2.88 -0.73
N VAL A 163 -1.58 2.34 -0.37
CA VAL A 163 -2.69 3.14 0.22
C VAL A 163 -2.28 3.88 1.50
N LEU A 164 -1.29 3.35 2.23
CA LEU A 164 -0.74 4.00 3.43
C LEU A 164 0.17 5.18 3.10
N LEU A 165 0.61 5.27 1.83
CA LEU A 165 1.37 6.38 1.27
C LEU A 165 0.49 7.42 0.59
N GLU A 166 -0.80 7.15 0.37
CA GLU A 166 -1.67 8.10 -0.31
C GLU A 166 -2.05 9.28 0.60
N GLU A 167 -2.52 10.35 -0.02
CA GLU A 167 -3.08 11.49 0.68
C GLU A 167 -4.55 11.17 1.06
N PRO A 168 -5.00 11.47 2.30
CA PRO A 168 -6.32 11.06 2.76
C PRO A 168 -7.50 11.49 1.87
N CYS A 169 -7.50 12.71 1.34
CA CYS A 169 -8.58 13.19 0.48
C CYS A 169 -8.61 12.44 -0.86
N SER A 170 -7.45 12.24 -1.49
CA SER A 170 -7.30 11.44 -2.72
C SER A 170 -7.78 10.00 -2.54
N LEU A 171 -7.35 9.35 -1.44
CA LEU A 171 -7.74 7.98 -1.13
C LEU A 171 -9.25 7.85 -0.89
N HIS A 172 -9.84 8.83 -0.20
CA HIS A 172 -11.28 8.86 0.04
C HIS A 172 -12.07 9.08 -1.24
N HIS A 173 -11.63 10.02 -2.08
CA HIS A 173 -12.26 10.30 -3.36
C HIS A 173 -12.26 9.05 -4.26
N HIS A 174 -11.14 8.34 -4.32
CA HIS A 174 -11.04 7.07 -5.05
C HIS A 174 -12.06 6.03 -4.56
N PHE A 175 -12.21 5.88 -3.24
CA PHE A 175 -13.24 5.01 -2.65
C PHE A 175 -14.66 5.50 -2.99
N GLN A 176 -14.94 6.80 -2.81
CA GLN A 176 -16.25 7.39 -3.03
C GLN A 176 -16.70 7.22 -4.49
N TYR A 177 -15.79 7.40 -5.44
CA TYR A 177 -16.08 7.17 -6.84
C TYR A 177 -16.50 5.72 -7.09
N ALA A 178 -15.73 4.74 -6.61
CA ALA A 178 -16.10 3.33 -6.77
C ALA A 178 -17.43 2.98 -6.07
N TYR A 179 -17.70 3.57 -4.90
CA TYR A 179 -18.89 3.24 -4.12
C TYR A 179 -20.16 3.93 -4.64
N PHE A 180 -20.10 5.24 -4.87
CA PHE A 180 -21.26 6.06 -5.25
C PHE A 180 -21.43 6.16 -6.76
N ARG A 181 -20.32 6.36 -7.50
CA ARG A 181 -20.40 6.58 -8.96
C ARG A 181 -20.45 5.28 -9.75
N MET A 182 -19.73 4.24 -9.31
CA MET A 182 -19.76 2.92 -9.95
C MET A 182 -20.72 1.94 -9.26
N GLY A 183 -21.26 2.27 -8.08
CA GLY A 183 -22.17 1.38 -7.34
C GLY A 183 -21.50 0.08 -6.81
N VAL A 184 -20.17 0.04 -6.70
CA VAL A 184 -19.45 -1.16 -6.30
C VAL A 184 -19.42 -1.29 -4.77
N ARG A 185 -19.58 -2.52 -4.25
CA ARG A 185 -19.49 -2.79 -2.80
C ARG A 185 -18.06 -3.11 -2.36
N GLN A 186 -17.73 -2.83 -1.11
CA GLN A 186 -16.40 -3.02 -0.50
C GLN A 186 -15.80 -4.42 -0.76
N LYS A 187 -16.62 -5.48 -0.65
CA LYS A 187 -16.16 -6.86 -0.88
C LYS A 187 -15.62 -7.05 -2.30
N GLU A 188 -16.26 -6.44 -3.29
CA GLU A 188 -15.80 -6.50 -4.68
C GLU A 188 -14.58 -5.61 -4.90
N MET A 189 -14.55 -4.40 -4.32
CA MET A 189 -13.37 -3.51 -4.37
C MET A 189 -12.11 -4.22 -3.84
N VAL A 190 -12.23 -4.92 -2.71
CA VAL A 190 -11.12 -5.69 -2.11
C VAL A 190 -10.69 -6.82 -3.03
N LYS A 191 -11.64 -7.61 -3.56
CA LYS A 191 -11.35 -8.72 -4.48
C LYS A 191 -10.69 -8.25 -5.78
N ALA A 192 -11.12 -7.11 -6.30
CA ALA A 192 -10.58 -6.50 -7.52
C ALA A 192 -9.28 -5.71 -7.27
N ARG A 193 -8.89 -5.50 -6.00
CA ARG A 193 -7.72 -4.70 -5.60
C ARG A 193 -7.81 -3.26 -6.11
N LEU A 194 -8.94 -2.61 -5.85
CA LEU A 194 -9.26 -1.24 -6.31
C LEU A 194 -8.04 -0.30 -6.30
N PHE A 195 -7.40 -0.19 -5.15
CA PHE A 195 -6.31 0.75 -4.92
C PHE A 195 -4.95 0.36 -5.54
N GLN A 196 -4.86 -0.71 -6.32
CA GLN A 196 -3.67 -0.96 -7.17
C GLN A 196 -3.70 -0.13 -8.45
N MET A 197 -4.90 0.23 -8.93
CA MET A 197 -5.05 1.05 -10.12
C MET A 197 -5.04 2.53 -9.73
N PRO A 198 -4.26 3.39 -10.40
CA PRO A 198 -4.36 4.83 -10.20
C PRO A 198 -5.79 5.34 -10.48
N PHE A 199 -6.27 6.29 -9.69
CA PHE A 199 -7.63 6.81 -9.80
C PHE A 199 -7.97 7.32 -11.21
N ALA A 200 -7.06 8.03 -11.87
CA ALA A 200 -7.27 8.51 -13.23
C ALA A 200 -7.55 7.38 -14.23
N GLU A 201 -6.83 6.26 -14.13
CA GLU A 201 -7.05 5.12 -15.02
C GLU A 201 -8.34 4.37 -14.70
N LEU A 202 -8.71 4.25 -13.42
CA LEU A 202 -10.03 3.74 -13.03
C LEU A 202 -11.14 4.56 -13.69
N ARG A 203 -11.05 5.89 -13.59
CA ARG A 203 -12.03 6.81 -14.16
C ARG A 203 -12.09 6.68 -15.68
N ASN A 204 -10.96 6.69 -16.37
CA ASN A 204 -10.87 6.52 -17.82
C ASN A 204 -11.59 5.24 -18.27
N ARG A 205 -11.24 4.09 -17.67
CA ARG A 205 -11.85 2.80 -18.04
C ARG A 205 -13.34 2.76 -17.78
N HIS A 206 -13.77 3.28 -16.63
CA HIS A 206 -15.18 3.31 -16.26
C HIS A 206 -16.00 4.18 -17.21
N ILE A 207 -15.61 5.45 -17.41
CA ILE A 207 -16.36 6.39 -18.26
C ILE A 207 -16.32 5.95 -19.71
N PHE A 208 -15.21 5.36 -20.18
CA PHE A 208 -15.13 4.82 -21.52
C PHE A 208 -16.14 3.69 -21.76
N LEU A 209 -16.25 2.74 -20.82
CA LEU A 209 -17.26 1.69 -20.90
C LEU A 209 -18.68 2.25 -20.81
N GLU A 210 -18.92 3.22 -19.92
CA GLU A 210 -20.24 3.84 -19.75
C GLU A 210 -20.69 4.59 -21.01
N ARG A 211 -19.83 5.42 -21.60
CA ARG A 211 -20.14 6.15 -22.85
C ARG A 211 -20.33 5.22 -24.04
N ARG A 212 -19.81 4.00 -23.97
CA ARG A 212 -20.05 2.94 -24.95
C ARG A 212 -21.28 2.08 -24.67
N GLY A 213 -22.01 2.35 -23.57
CA GLY A 213 -23.15 1.54 -23.13
C GLY A 213 -22.75 0.14 -22.62
N LEU A 214 -21.47 -0.07 -22.31
CA LEU A 214 -20.92 -1.34 -21.80
C LEU A 214 -20.81 -1.36 -20.27
N TYR A 215 -21.15 -0.24 -19.63
CA TYR A 215 -21.29 -0.14 -18.19
C TYR A 215 -22.51 0.72 -17.87
N GLU A 216 -23.39 0.22 -17.03
CA GLU A 216 -24.57 0.92 -16.55
C GLU A 216 -24.41 1.20 -15.06
N THR A 217 -24.45 2.46 -14.66
CA THR A 217 -24.35 2.82 -13.23
C THR A 217 -25.56 2.26 -12.47
N PRO A 218 -25.36 1.39 -11.47
CA PRO A 218 -26.48 0.78 -10.75
C PRO A 218 -27.32 1.84 -10.02
N HIS A 219 -28.64 1.82 -10.20
CA HIS A 219 -29.53 2.67 -9.41
C HIS A 219 -29.58 2.19 -7.95
N LYS A 220 -29.87 3.11 -7.01
CA LYS A 220 -30.00 2.77 -5.58
C LYS A 220 -30.99 1.61 -5.39
N GLY A 221 -30.47 0.46 -4.96
CA GLY A 221 -31.27 -0.75 -4.69
C GLY A 221 -31.27 -1.80 -5.80
N GLN A 222 -30.73 -1.51 -6.99
CA GLN A 222 -30.48 -2.51 -8.02
C GLN A 222 -29.21 -3.31 -7.68
N ILE A 223 -29.33 -4.64 -7.69
CA ILE A 223 -28.24 -5.57 -7.34
C ILE A 223 -27.62 -6.19 -8.60
N GLN A 224 -28.34 -6.22 -9.73
CA GLN A 224 -27.90 -6.87 -10.95
C GLN A 224 -27.87 -5.88 -12.12
N THR A 225 -26.66 -5.64 -12.60
CA THR A 225 -26.34 -5.00 -13.86
C THR A 225 -25.60 -6.03 -14.71
N ASN A 226 -25.71 -5.96 -16.05
CA ASN A 226 -24.88 -6.77 -16.96
C ASN A 226 -23.42 -6.26 -17.07
N ASN A 227 -22.99 -5.45 -16.10
CA ASN A 227 -21.67 -4.83 -16.09
C ASN A 227 -20.54 -5.87 -16.05
N PRO A 228 -19.41 -5.59 -16.72
CA PRO A 228 -18.18 -6.35 -16.56
C PRO A 228 -17.76 -6.40 -15.08
N LYS A 229 -17.13 -7.52 -14.70
CA LYS A 229 -16.61 -7.67 -13.33
C LYS A 229 -15.56 -6.59 -13.06
N LEU A 230 -15.59 -5.98 -11.87
CA LEU A 230 -14.61 -4.94 -11.55
C LEU A 230 -13.17 -5.44 -11.71
N LYS A 231 -12.90 -6.70 -11.35
CA LYS A 231 -11.56 -7.30 -11.52
C LYS A 231 -11.05 -7.17 -12.96
N ASP A 232 -11.91 -7.38 -13.95
CA ASP A 232 -11.52 -7.38 -15.36
C ASP A 232 -11.31 -5.94 -15.84
N ILE A 233 -12.11 -5.00 -15.35
CA ILE A 233 -11.90 -3.56 -15.58
C ILE A 233 -10.53 -3.11 -15.05
N LEU A 234 -10.12 -3.57 -13.87
CA LEU A 234 -8.91 -3.06 -13.19
C LEU A 234 -7.62 -3.82 -13.52
N GLN A 235 -7.68 -5.15 -13.68
CA GLN A 235 -6.46 -5.97 -13.71
C GLN A 235 -6.02 -6.37 -15.11
N LEU A 236 -6.88 -6.20 -16.12
CA LEU A 236 -6.49 -6.45 -17.51
C LEU A 236 -5.46 -5.41 -17.97
N SER A 237 -4.53 -5.87 -18.81
CA SER A 237 -3.66 -4.95 -19.56
C SER A 237 -4.54 -4.01 -20.41
N GLU A 238 -4.04 -2.82 -20.74
CA GLU A 238 -4.81 -1.88 -21.58
C GLU A 238 -5.23 -2.54 -22.91
N LYS A 239 -4.32 -3.31 -23.52
CA LYS A 239 -4.62 -4.09 -24.74
C LYS A 239 -5.78 -5.07 -24.54
N ASP A 240 -5.75 -5.87 -23.47
CA ASP A 240 -6.78 -6.89 -23.24
C ASP A 240 -8.11 -6.26 -22.83
N PHE A 241 -8.07 -5.18 -22.04
CA PHE A 241 -9.25 -4.37 -21.71
C PHE A 241 -9.95 -3.87 -22.97
N LEU A 242 -9.19 -3.31 -23.92
CA LEU A 242 -9.74 -2.80 -25.17
C LEU A 242 -10.26 -3.89 -26.08
N ALA A 243 -9.55 -5.02 -26.18
CA ALA A 243 -9.94 -6.12 -27.05
C ALA A 243 -11.16 -6.90 -26.53
N SER A 244 -11.25 -7.12 -25.21
CA SER A 244 -12.21 -8.05 -24.62
C SER A 244 -13.39 -7.40 -23.90
N LEU A 245 -13.22 -6.20 -23.33
CA LEU A 245 -14.28 -5.50 -22.62
C LEU A 245 -14.81 -4.34 -23.45
N ALA A 246 -13.93 -3.43 -23.86
CA ALA A 246 -14.36 -2.21 -24.52
C ALA A 246 -14.66 -2.40 -26.02
N CYS A 247 -14.14 -3.46 -26.66
CA CYS A 247 -14.23 -3.68 -28.10
C CYS A 247 -13.82 -2.44 -28.93
N SER A 248 -12.65 -1.87 -28.61
CA SER A 248 -12.10 -0.66 -29.24
C SER A 248 -10.65 -0.84 -29.66
N THR A 249 -10.16 0.12 -30.45
CA THR A 249 -8.75 0.27 -30.76
C THR A 249 -8.01 1.09 -29.68
N LEU A 250 -6.69 0.96 -29.64
CA LEU A 250 -5.83 1.77 -28.77
C LEU A 250 -5.93 3.26 -29.11
N GLU A 251 -6.01 3.60 -30.40
CA GLU A 251 -6.06 4.98 -30.89
C GLU A 251 -7.32 5.70 -30.39
N GLU A 252 -8.49 5.05 -30.50
CA GLU A 252 -9.74 5.60 -29.98
C GLU A 252 -9.67 5.85 -28.47
N TYR A 253 -9.08 4.93 -27.71
CA TYR A 253 -8.95 5.08 -26.27
C TYR A 253 -7.96 6.19 -25.88
N GLU A 254 -6.84 6.34 -26.60
CA GLU A 254 -5.89 7.43 -26.37
C GLU A 254 -6.49 8.81 -26.67
N VAL A 255 -7.26 8.92 -27.76
CA VAL A 255 -8.01 10.15 -28.07
C VAL A 255 -9.04 10.41 -26.98
N PHE A 256 -9.77 9.38 -26.56
CA PHE A 256 -10.75 9.49 -25.48
C PHE A 256 -10.13 10.00 -24.17
N LYS A 257 -8.99 9.44 -23.73
CA LYS A 257 -8.28 9.89 -22.52
C LYS A 257 -7.95 11.38 -22.57
N LYS A 258 -7.53 11.89 -23.74
CA LYS A 258 -7.24 13.33 -23.94
C LYS A 258 -8.49 14.20 -23.89
N LEU A 259 -9.58 13.74 -24.50
CA LEU A 259 -10.85 14.46 -24.47
C LEU A 259 -11.42 14.52 -23.05
N LEU A 260 -11.43 13.39 -22.35
CA LEU A 260 -11.90 13.31 -20.97
C LEU A 260 -11.04 14.19 -20.04
N ALA A 261 -9.71 14.15 -20.14
CA ALA A 261 -8.84 15.01 -19.35
C ALA A 261 -9.09 16.52 -19.61
N ARG A 262 -9.51 16.88 -20.83
CA ARG A 262 -9.88 18.26 -21.15
C ARG A 262 -11.22 18.65 -20.53
N GLU A 263 -12.23 17.80 -20.62
CA GLU A 263 -13.54 18.01 -19.98
C GLU A 263 -13.37 18.25 -18.47
N GLU A 264 -12.54 17.45 -17.81
CA GLU A 264 -12.24 17.59 -16.38
C GLU A 264 -11.59 18.93 -16.01
N ALA A 265 -10.70 19.43 -16.88
CA ALA A 265 -10.03 20.70 -16.67
C ALA A 265 -10.94 21.91 -16.95
N GLU A 266 -12.03 21.71 -17.69
CA GLU A 266 -13.07 22.72 -17.93
C GLU A 266 -14.07 22.71 -16.76
N GLU A 267 -14.59 21.55 -16.35
CA GLU A 267 -15.47 21.38 -15.19
C GLU A 267 -14.84 21.94 -13.89
N GLY A 268 -13.57 21.62 -13.61
CA GLY A 268 -12.90 22.09 -12.41
C GLY A 268 -12.70 23.62 -12.36
N LYS A 269 -12.66 24.30 -13.50
CA LYS A 269 -12.60 25.77 -13.55
C LYS A 269 -13.96 26.39 -13.31
N GLU A 270 -15.02 25.77 -13.81
CA GLU A 270 -16.39 26.23 -13.56
C GLU A 270 -16.73 26.12 -12.06
N GLU A 271 -16.36 25.00 -11.41
CA GLU A 271 -16.52 24.85 -9.95
C GLU A 271 -15.71 25.86 -9.13
N GLU A 272 -14.49 26.19 -9.55
CA GLU A 272 -13.65 27.21 -8.90
C GLU A 272 -14.26 28.60 -9.05
N VAL A 273 -14.79 28.92 -10.23
CA VAL A 273 -15.45 30.18 -10.53
C VAL A 273 -16.76 30.33 -9.73
N ASP A 274 -17.59 29.29 -9.66
CA ASP A 274 -18.83 29.29 -8.88
C ASP A 274 -18.56 29.46 -7.37
N ALA A 275 -17.49 28.86 -6.84
CA ALA A 275 -17.10 29.03 -5.45
C ALA A 275 -16.69 30.48 -5.11
N LEU A 276 -16.04 31.18 -6.05
CA LEU A 276 -15.65 32.58 -5.87
C LEU A 276 -16.85 33.54 -5.86
N TYR A 277 -17.92 33.22 -6.58
CA TYR A 277 -19.16 34.01 -6.57
C TYR A 277 -20.09 33.68 -5.38
N ALA A 278 -19.97 32.49 -4.79
CA ALA A 278 -20.76 32.10 -3.62
C ALA A 278 -20.31 32.80 -2.32
N ASP A 279 -19.04 33.23 -2.23
CA ASP A 279 -18.51 33.97 -1.06
C ASP A 279 -18.88 35.48 -1.07
N GLU A 280 -19.34 36.05 -2.19
CA GLU A 280 -19.72 37.47 -2.28
C GLU A 280 -21.19 37.76 -1.85
N ASP A 281 -22.06 36.74 -1.83
CA ASP A 281 -23.49 36.92 -1.52
C ASP A 281 -23.84 36.87 -0.01
N ASP A 282 -22.92 36.43 0.86
CA ASP A 282 -23.16 36.29 2.31
C ASP A 282 -22.92 37.60 3.11
N GLU A 283 -22.37 38.66 2.50
CA GLU A 283 -22.18 39.97 3.18
C GLU A 283 -23.32 40.99 2.96
N LEU A 284 -24.31 40.72 2.08
CA LEU A 284 -25.31 41.73 1.70
C LEU A 284 -26.62 41.74 2.55
N TYR A 285 -26.75 40.88 3.56
CA TYR A 285 -27.98 40.81 4.39
C TYR A 285 -27.83 41.25 5.85
N SER A 286 -26.66 41.73 6.29
CA SER A 286 -26.42 42.15 7.68
C SER A 286 -26.72 43.65 7.95
N GLU A 287 -26.72 44.53 6.94
CA GLU A 287 -26.82 45.98 7.17
C GLU A 287 -28.22 46.61 7.01
N ARG A 288 -29.29 45.84 6.83
CA ARG A 288 -30.66 46.39 6.73
C ARG A 288 -31.52 46.11 7.97
N SER A 289 -30.98 46.39 9.16
CA SER A 289 -31.77 46.43 10.41
C SER A 289 -31.19 47.39 11.45
N LYS A 290 -30.64 48.54 11.03
CA LYS A 290 -30.40 49.68 11.92
C LYS A 290 -30.57 51.01 11.19
N THR A 291 -31.80 51.36 10.86
CA THR A 291 -32.20 52.76 10.63
C THR A 291 -33.72 52.87 10.69
N ALA A 292 -34.24 53.18 11.87
CA ALA A 292 -35.50 53.90 12.02
C ALA A 292 -35.27 54.92 13.13
N PRO A 293 -35.26 56.23 12.84
CA PRO A 293 -35.37 57.25 13.87
C PRO A 293 -36.84 57.60 14.15
N GLU A 294 -37.03 58.14 15.35
CA GLU A 294 -38.24 58.68 16.01
C GLU A 294 -39.13 57.69 16.76
#